data_AF-A0A7X2TN13-F1
#
_entry.id   AF-A0A7X2TN13-F1
#
_cell.length_a   1.000
_cell.length_b   1.000
_cell.length_c   1.000
_cell.angle_alpha   90.00
_cell.angle_beta   90.00
_cell.angle_gamma   90.00
#
_symmetry.space_group_name_H-M   'P 1'
#
loop_
_entity.id
_entity.type
_entity.pdbx_description
1 polymer ?
#
loop_
_entity_poly.entity_id
_entity_poly.type
_entity_poly.pdbx_seq_one_letter_code
_entity_poly.pdbx_strand_id
1 'polypeptide(L)' 'MGIKIGNNNTIKNSNIAETINGNLSKITKRKKSFYEKHPVICSFLISLVAGIIVLFSFWNNIINWIEGWF' A
#
# COMPACT_ATOMS: atom_id res chain seq x y z
N MET A 1 33.95 -0.53 4.06
CA MET A 1 34.48 0.67 3.37
C MET A 1 33.78 1.90 3.94
N GLY A 2 34.51 2.90 4.41
CA GLY A 2 33.95 4.17 4.88
C GLY A 2 34.67 5.32 4.19
N ILE A 3 33.95 6.34 3.76
CA ILE A 3 34.52 7.52 3.11
C ILE A 3 34.96 8.49 4.23
N LYS A 4 36.24 8.88 4.22
CA LYS A 4 36.80 9.85 5.18
C LYS A 4 36.72 11.24 4.56
N ILE A 5 36.02 12.17 5.22
CA ILE A 5 35.94 13.57 4.80
C ILE A 5 36.47 14.45 5.93
N GLY A 6 37.59 15.13 5.71
CA GLY A 6 38.23 15.99 6.71
C GLY A 6 38.80 15.24 7.92
N ASN A 7 39.12 15.98 8.99
CA ASN A 7 39.76 15.43 10.18
C ASN A 7 38.70 14.72 11.06
N ASN A 8 38.76 13.40 11.10
CA ASN A 8 37.97 12.50 11.96
C ASN A 8 36.47 12.31 11.70
N ASN A 9 35.88 12.86 10.63
CA ASN A 9 34.49 12.54 10.29
C ASN A 9 34.41 11.27 9.40
N THR A 10 33.71 10.26 9.90
CA THR A 10 33.46 9.00 9.19
C THR A 10 32.00 8.92 8.83
N ILE A 11 31.69 8.97 7.52
CA ILE A 11 30.31 8.78 7.07
C ILE A 11 30.03 7.28 7.03
N LYS A 12 29.17 6.82 7.95
CA LYS A 12 28.68 5.45 8.01
C LYS A 12 27.21 5.45 7.59
N ASN A 13 26.83 4.51 6.72
CA ASN A 13 25.46 4.34 6.24
C ASN A 13 24.85 5.55 5.51
N SER A 14 25.63 6.20 4.64
CA SER A 14 25.09 7.25 3.76
C SER A 14 25.37 6.91 2.31
N ASN A 15 24.38 7.19 1.46
CA ASN A 15 24.50 7.04 0.02
C ASN A 15 24.96 8.39 -0.56
N ILE A 16 26.27 8.54 -0.74
CA ILE A 16 26.85 9.73 -1.36
C ILE A 16 26.98 9.41 -2.85
N ALA A 17 26.09 9.96 -3.67
CA ALA A 17 26.11 9.78 -5.11
C ALA A 17 26.90 10.93 -5.76
N GLU A 18 28.14 10.66 -6.16
CA GLU A 18 28.85 11.51 -7.12
C GLU A 18 28.25 11.26 -8.51
N THR A 19 27.63 12.30 -9.09
CA THR A 19 27.10 12.34 -10.46
C THR A 19 26.07 11.24 -10.78
N ILE A 20 24.79 11.61 -10.77
CA ILE A 20 23.67 10.75 -11.21
C ILE A 20 23.68 10.65 -12.74
N ASN A 21 24.66 9.99 -13.31
CA ASN A 21 24.70 9.66 -14.73
C ASN A 21 24.46 8.17 -14.91
N GLY A 22 23.18 7.77 -14.92
CA GLY A 22 22.78 6.40 -15.17
C GLY A 22 21.65 5.92 -14.25
N ASN A 23 20.45 5.83 -14.82
CA ASN A 23 19.27 5.17 -14.26
C ASN A 23 18.65 5.81 -13.01
N LEU A 24 17.96 6.93 -13.24
CA LEU A 24 16.83 7.45 -12.44
C LEU A 24 15.63 6.47 -12.35
N SER A 25 15.81 5.18 -12.64
CA SER A 25 14.74 4.16 -12.59
C SER A 25 14.66 3.44 -11.24
N LYS A 26 15.59 3.70 -10.31
CA LYS A 26 15.70 2.93 -9.05
C LYS A 26 15.26 3.67 -7.79
N ILE A 27 15.10 5.00 -7.81
CA ILE A 27 14.69 5.79 -6.62
C ILE A 27 13.17 5.73 -6.40
N THR A 28 12.37 5.48 -7.45
CA THR A 28 10.90 5.40 -7.35
C THR A 28 10.38 3.97 -7.51
N LYS A 29 11.09 2.95 -7.00
CA LYS A 29 10.46 1.65 -6.78
C LYS A 29 9.64 1.70 -5.49
N ARG A 30 8.60 2.55 -5.47
CA ARG A 30 7.46 2.33 -4.57
C ARG A 30 7.05 0.89 -4.83
N LYS A 31 7.26 -0.01 -3.87
CA LYS A 31 6.80 -1.40 -3.98
C LYS A 31 5.31 -1.31 -4.28
N LYS A 32 4.91 -1.56 -5.54
CA LYS A 32 3.50 -1.58 -5.93
C LYS A 32 2.78 -2.48 -4.94
N SER A 33 1.76 -1.94 -4.28
CA SER A 33 0.98 -2.70 -3.31
C SER A 33 0.37 -3.90 -4.05
N PHE A 34 0.14 -5.03 -3.38
CA PHE A 34 -0.45 -6.23 -4.00
C PHE A 34 -1.77 -5.91 -4.73
N TYR A 35 -2.49 -4.88 -4.27
CA TYR A 35 -3.67 -4.30 -4.91
C TYR A 35 -3.41 -3.77 -6.34
N GLU A 36 -2.27 -3.12 -6.59
CA GLU A 36 -1.91 -2.61 -7.93
C GLU A 36 -1.46 -3.72 -8.88
N LYS A 37 -0.99 -4.86 -8.32
CA LYS A 37 -0.49 -5.98 -9.11
C LYS A 37 -1.63 -6.87 -9.61
N HIS A 38 -2.72 -6.97 -8.83
CA HIS A 38 -3.84 -7.85 -9.10
C HIS A 38 -5.19 -7.23 -8.71
N PRO A 39 -5.60 -6.11 -9.35
CA PRO A 39 -6.83 -5.39 -9.00
C PRO A 39 -8.08 -6.28 -9.11
N VAL A 40 -8.13 -7.17 -10.10
CA VAL A 40 -9.27 -8.08 -10.33
C VAL A 40 -9.47 -9.07 -9.18
N ILE A 41 -8.40 -9.61 -8.60
CA ILE A 41 -8.51 -10.56 -7.49
C ILE A 41 -9.00 -9.86 -6.22
N CYS A 42 -8.55 -8.63 -5.97
CA CYS A 42 -9.08 -7.82 -4.87
C CYS A 42 -10.56 -7.51 -5.08
N SER A 43 -10.96 -7.06 -6.28
CA SER A 43 -12.37 -6.79 -6.60
C SER A 43 -13.24 -8.04 -6.46
N PHE A 44 -12.75 -9.20 -6.89
CA PHE A 44 -13.45 -10.48 -6.72
C PHE A 44 -13.63 -10.84 -5.25
N LEU A 45 -12.58 -10.67 -4.43
CA LEU A 45 -12.65 -10.94 -2.99
C LEU A 45 -13.65 -10.01 -2.28
N ILE A 46 -13.63 -8.72 -2.61
CA ILE A 46 -14.62 -7.75 -2.10
C ILE A 46 -16.04 -8.16 -2.52
N SER A 47 -16.24 -8.55 -3.79
CA SER A 47 -17.54 -8.98 -4.29
C SER A 47 -18.04 -10.24 -3.59
N LEU A 48 -17.15 -11.20 -3.32
CA LEU A 48 -17.48 -12.42 -2.61
C LEU A 48 -17.88 -12.14 -1.16
N VAL A 49 -17.11 -11.29 -0.48
CA VAL A 49 -17.42 -10.86 0.89
C VAL A 49 -18.73 -10.08 0.94
N ALA A 50 -18.96 -9.15 0.01
CA ALA A 50 -20.21 -8.40 -0.08
C ALA A 50 -21.42 -9.32 -0.32
N GLY A 51 -21.29 -10.30 -1.22
CA GLY A 51 -22.33 -11.31 -1.45
C GLY A 51 -22.65 -12.08 -0.17
N ILE A 52 -21.63 -12.58 0.53
CA ILE A 52 -21.81 -13.29 1.81
C ILE A 52 -22.48 -12.40 2.86
N ILE A 53 -22.11 -11.12 2.95
CA ILE A 53 -22.72 -10.16 3.89
C ILE A 53 -24.22 -10.00 3.60
N VAL A 54 -24.62 -9.95 2.33
CA VAL A 54 -26.04 -9.85 1.91
C VAL A 54 -26.87 -11.06 2.33
N LEU A 55 -26.27 -12.25 2.45
CA LEU A 55 -27.00 -13.48 2.83
C LEU A 55 -27.39 -13.55 4.31
N PHE A 56 -26.84 -12.71 5.18
CA PHE A 56 -27.15 -12.78 6.62
C PHE A 56 -28.52 -12.19 6.95
N SER A 57 -29.27 -12.85 7.83
CA SER A 57 -30.57 -12.35 8.37
C SER A 57 -30.45 -11.00 9.12
N PHE A 58 -29.22 -10.55 9.37
CA PHE A 58 -28.88 -9.23 9.93
C PHE A 58 -29.55 -8.06 9.19
N TRP A 59 -29.79 -8.17 7.88
CA TRP A 59 -30.43 -7.10 7.10
C TRP A 59 -31.82 -6.74 7.58
N ASN A 60 -32.58 -7.69 8.12
CA ASN A 60 -33.92 -7.42 8.65
C ASN A 60 -33.87 -6.39 9.79
N ASN A 61 -32.87 -6.46 10.67
CA ASN A 61 -32.71 -5.47 11.73
C ASN A 61 -32.30 -4.09 11.18
N ILE A 62 -31.51 -4.05 10.09
CA ILE A 62 -31.10 -2.80 9.44
C ILE A 62 -32.30 -2.15 8.75
N ILE A 63 -33.10 -2.95 8.04
CA ILE A 63 -34.30 -2.49 7.34
C ILE A 63 -35.31 -1.94 8.35
N ASN A 64 -35.59 -2.68 9.43
CA ASN A 64 -36.49 -2.22 10.49
C ASN A 64 -36.00 -0.94 11.18
N TRP A 65 -34.68 -0.78 11.33
CA TRP A 65 -34.09 0.44 11.89
C TRP A 65 -34.24 1.64 10.93
N ILE A 66 -34.08 1.41 9.62
CA ILE A 66 -34.27 2.43 8.57
C ILE A 66 -35.74 2.81 8.41
N GLU A 67 -36.66 1.84 8.46
CA GLU A 67 -38.10 2.10 8.47
C GLU A 67 -38.53 2.84 9.73
N GLY A 68 -37.92 2.54 10.88
CA GLY A 68 -38.17 3.30 12.11
C GLY A 68 -37.69 4.76 12.07
N TRP A 69 -36.85 5.13 11.08
CA TRP A 69 -36.37 6.49 10.87
C TRP A 69 -37.22 7.28 9.87
N PHE A 70 -37.95 6.59 8.98
CA PHE A 70 -38.82 7.19 7.96
C PHE A 70 -40.26 7.36 8.46
#